data_AF-B6VY32-F1
#
_entry.id   AF-B6VY32-F1
#
_cell.length_a   1.000
_cell.length_b   1.000
_cell.length_c   1.000
_cell.angle_alpha   90.00
_cell.angle_beta   90.00
_cell.angle_gamma   90.00
#
_symmetry.space_group_name_H-M   'P 1'
#
loop_
_entity.id
_entity.type
_entity.pdbx_description
1 polymer ?
#
loop_
_entity_poly.entity_id
_entity_poly.type
_entity_poly.pdbx_seq_one_letter_code
_entity_poly.pdbx_strand_id
1 'polypeptide(L)'
;MNIYTEDEALIELLEVGCTNDKRYKRLPKDVIKGYIKAYNHLRAAKRIEDLFRIGSLHYERLKGDLKDFESVRCTGRWRLIFKSSTIDSSLIITDIELIEISNHYGD
;
A
#
# COMPACT_ATOMS: atom_id res chain seq x y z
N MET A 1 10.00 -6.09 -6.05
CA MET A 1 8.67 -6.12 -6.69
C MET A 1 8.59 -5.00 -7.71
N ASN A 2 7.79 -5.17 -8.77
CA ASN A 2 7.38 -4.04 -9.59
C ASN A 2 6.15 -3.40 -8.93
N ILE A 3 6.16 -2.09 -8.75
CA ILE A 3 5.09 -1.38 -8.04
C ILE A 3 4.64 -0.22 -8.90
N TYR A 4 3.36 -0.14 -9.18
CA TYR A 4 2.76 0.91 -10.01
C TYR A 4 1.41 1.34 -9.45
N THR A 5 0.92 2.46 -9.95
CA THR A 5 -0.44 2.96 -9.72
C THR A 5 -0.80 3.91 -10.86
N GLU A 6 -2.08 3.97 -11.21
CA GLU A 6 -2.62 4.98 -12.11
C GLU A 6 -3.17 6.20 -11.33
N ASP A 7 -3.17 6.14 -9.99
CA ASP A 7 -3.65 7.23 -9.14
C ASP A 7 -2.55 8.30 -8.96
N GLU A 8 -2.68 9.40 -9.71
CA GLU A 8 -1.78 10.55 -9.62
C GLU A 8 -1.62 11.09 -8.20
N ALA A 9 -2.67 11.04 -7.38
CA ALA A 9 -2.60 11.55 -6.01
C ALA A 9 -1.71 10.69 -5.11
N LEU A 10 -1.63 9.38 -5.36
CA LEU A 10 -0.67 8.50 -4.67
C LEU A 10 0.77 8.79 -5.11
N ILE A 11 0.98 9.07 -6.39
CA ILE A 11 2.29 9.47 -6.94
C ILE A 11 2.75 10.78 -6.30
N GLU A 12 1.90 11.81 -6.29
CA GLU A 12 2.20 13.11 -5.66
C GLU A 12 2.57 12.96 -4.18
N LEU A 13 1.87 12.08 -3.45
CA LEU A 13 2.21 11.79 -2.05
C LEU A 13 3.58 11.12 -1.88
N LEU A 14 4.02 10.28 -2.81
CA LEU A 14 5.35 9.65 -2.77
C LEU A 14 6.46 10.64 -3.12
N GLU A 15 6.26 11.45 -4.14
CA GLU A 15 7.29 12.32 -4.71
C GLU A 15 7.40 13.66 -4.00
N VAL A 16 6.26 14.28 -3.69
CA VAL A 16 6.16 15.64 -3.14
C VAL A 16 5.77 15.61 -1.65
N GLY A 17 5.07 14.57 -1.21
CA GLY A 17 4.59 14.46 0.18
C GLY A 17 3.29 15.21 0.45
N CYS A 18 2.62 15.70 -0.60
CA CYS A 18 1.29 16.30 -0.53
C CYS A 18 0.57 16.19 -1.88
N THR A 19 -0.74 16.40 -1.88
CA THR A 19 -1.59 16.40 -3.09
C THR A 19 -2.78 17.35 -2.88
N ASN A 20 -3.36 17.86 -3.96
CA ASN A 20 -4.61 18.63 -3.93
C ASN A 20 -5.87 17.75 -4.07
N ASP A 21 -5.72 16.44 -4.30
CA ASP A 21 -6.84 15.51 -4.38
C ASP A 21 -7.65 15.53 -3.08
N LYS A 22 -8.99 15.63 -3.18
CA LYS A 22 -9.88 15.74 -2.03
C LYS A 22 -9.79 14.54 -1.08
N ARG A 23 -9.48 13.35 -1.59
CA ARG A 23 -9.32 12.11 -0.82
C ARG A 23 -8.16 12.23 0.17
N TYR A 24 -7.06 12.85 -0.25
CA TYR A 24 -5.80 12.76 0.50
C TYR A 24 -5.21 14.10 0.96
N LYS A 25 -5.68 15.24 0.45
CA LYS A 25 -5.15 16.58 0.80
C LYS A 25 -5.22 16.94 2.28
N ARG A 26 -6.04 16.22 3.06
CA ARG A 26 -6.20 16.39 4.52
C ARG A 26 -5.59 15.25 5.33
N LEU A 27 -4.83 14.34 4.70
CA LEU A 27 -4.16 13.28 5.44
C LEU A 27 -3.19 13.89 6.47
N PRO A 28 -3.20 13.40 7.71
CA PRO A 28 -2.19 13.76 8.69
C PRO A 28 -0.77 13.45 8.18
N LYS A 29 0.20 14.28 8.57
CA LYS A 29 1.60 14.14 8.10
C LYS A 29 2.21 12.79 8.47
N ASP A 30 1.83 12.21 9.61
CA ASP A 30 2.28 10.89 10.03
C ASP A 30 1.71 9.77 9.17
N VAL A 31 0.50 9.93 8.62
CA VAL A 31 -0.09 8.99 7.64
C VAL A 31 0.68 9.01 6.34
N ILE A 32 1.02 10.19 5.83
CA ILE A 32 1.83 10.32 4.59
C ILE A 32 3.21 9.69 4.78
N LYS A 33 3.88 9.99 5.92
CA LYS A 33 5.16 9.33 6.26
C LYS A 33 5.04 7.82 6.40
N GLY A 34 3.95 7.35 7.02
CA GLY A 34 3.63 5.94 7.15
C GLY A 34 3.42 5.26 5.80
N TYR A 35 2.73 5.91 4.87
CA TYR A 35 2.54 5.45 3.50
C TYR A 35 3.87 5.32 2.75
N ILE A 36 4.71 6.36 2.77
CA ILE A 36 6.05 6.33 2.15
C ILE A 36 6.89 5.19 2.74
N LYS A 37 6.83 4.99 4.06
CA LYS A 37 7.53 3.89 4.73
C LYS A 37 7.01 2.52 4.28
N ALA A 38 5.68 2.33 4.21
CA ALA A 38 5.07 1.10 3.72
C ALA A 38 5.47 0.82 2.26
N TYR A 39 5.40 1.83 1.39
CA TYR A 39 5.86 1.75 0.00
C TYR A 39 7.32 1.31 -0.10
N ASN A 40 8.22 1.89 0.71
CA ASN A 40 9.63 1.50 0.72
C ASN A 40 9.84 0.04 1.15
N HIS A 41 9.03 -0.47 2.09
CA HIS A 41 9.07 -1.89 2.45
C HIS A 41 8.59 -2.79 1.31
N LEU A 42 7.50 -2.42 0.61
CA LEU A 42 7.05 -3.14 -0.59
C LEU A 42 8.15 -3.16 -1.66
N ARG A 43 8.78 -2.01 -1.92
CA ARG A 43 9.84 -1.88 -2.93
C ARG A 43 11.06 -2.75 -2.62
N ALA A 44 11.42 -2.85 -1.34
CA ALA A 44 12.55 -3.65 -0.88
C ALA A 44 12.25 -5.16 -0.85
N ALA A 45 10.98 -5.57 -0.78
CA ALA A 45 10.58 -6.96 -0.76
C ALA A 45 10.80 -7.63 -2.12
N LYS A 46 11.16 -8.92 -2.09
CA LYS A 46 11.29 -9.73 -3.30
C LYS A 46 9.96 -10.41 -3.63
N ARG A 47 9.28 -10.93 -2.60
CA ARG A 47 7.98 -11.62 -2.66
C ARG A 47 7.08 -11.20 -1.50
N ILE A 48 5.78 -11.47 -1.60
CA ILE A 48 4.79 -10.98 -0.62
C ILE A 48 5.05 -11.50 0.79
N GLU A 49 5.55 -12.73 0.93
CA GLU A 49 5.82 -13.38 2.20
C GLU A 49 6.96 -12.71 2.99
N ASP A 50 7.81 -11.93 2.31
CA ASP A 50 8.84 -11.15 2.99
C ASP A 50 8.20 -10.05 3.87
N LEU A 51 7.02 -9.55 3.48
CA LEU A 51 6.25 -8.56 4.24
C LEU A 51 5.67 -9.15 5.52
N PHE A 52 5.35 -10.45 5.54
CA PHE A 52 4.74 -11.12 6.71
C PHE A 52 5.70 -11.11 7.91
N ARG A 53 7.00 -11.04 7.63
CA ARG A 53 8.06 -10.99 8.64
C ARG A 53 8.20 -9.60 9.27
N ILE A 54 7.64 -8.57 8.65
CA ILE A 54 7.70 -7.19 9.13
C ILE A 54 6.45 -6.92 9.96
N GLY A 55 6.49 -7.29 11.24
CA GLY A 55 5.33 -7.22 12.14
C GLY A 55 4.63 -5.85 12.17
N SER A 56 5.39 -4.75 12.05
CA SER A 56 4.82 -3.39 12.04
C SER A 56 3.95 -3.09 10.81
N LEU A 57 4.11 -3.82 9.70
CA LEU A 57 3.24 -3.67 8.53
C LEU A 57 1.87 -4.27 8.76
N HIS A 58 1.72 -5.24 9.67
CA HIS A 58 0.44 -5.94 9.88
C HIS A 58 -0.22 -6.28 8.55
N TYR A 59 0.51 -6.99 7.70
CA TYR A 59 0.01 -7.43 6.41
C TYR A 59 -1.29 -8.23 6.59
N GLU A 60 -2.26 -7.97 5.73
CA GLU A 60 -3.55 -8.65 5.73
C GLU A 60 -4.06 -8.80 4.30
N ARG A 61 -4.46 -10.03 3.94
CA ARG A 61 -5.32 -10.24 2.77
C ARG A 61 -6.76 -10.00 3.18
N LEU A 62 -7.42 -9.07 2.50
CA LEU A 62 -8.77 -8.63 2.86
C LEU A 62 -9.81 -9.73 2.55
N LYS A 63 -11.03 -9.54 3.06
CA LYS A 63 -12.12 -10.53 3.00
C LYS A 63 -13.40 -9.88 2.49
N GLY A 64 -14.41 -10.72 2.19
CA GLY A 64 -15.70 -10.26 1.69
C GLY A 64 -15.58 -9.63 0.30
N ASP A 65 -16.19 -8.47 0.11
CA ASP A 65 -16.19 -7.74 -1.16
C ASP A 65 -14.80 -7.26 -1.58
N LEU A 66 -13.86 -7.17 -0.63
CA LEU A 66 -12.48 -6.77 -0.87
C LEU A 66 -11.50 -7.96 -0.92
N LYS A 67 -11.98 -9.20 -1.08
CA LYS A 67 -11.14 -10.42 -1.04
C LYS A 67 -9.97 -10.47 -2.04
N ASP A 68 -10.06 -9.67 -3.10
CA ASP A 68 -9.05 -9.57 -4.15
C ASP A 68 -8.00 -8.50 -3.86
N PHE A 69 -8.06 -7.88 -2.68
CA PHE A 69 -7.14 -6.84 -2.22
C PHE A 69 -6.37 -7.28 -0.97
N GLU A 70 -5.27 -6.59 -0.75
CA GLU A 70 -4.36 -6.76 0.36
C GLU A 70 -4.08 -5.42 1.01
N SER A 71 -3.62 -5.44 2.26
CA SER A 71 -3.32 -4.22 3.00
C SER A 71 -2.07 -4.34 3.86
N VAL A 72 -1.38 -3.21 4.03
CA VAL A 72 -0.34 -3.00 5.04
C VAL A 72 -0.58 -1.69 5.79
N ARG A 73 -0.09 -1.58 7.01
CA ARG A 73 -0.23 -0.41 7.87
C ARG A 73 0.67 0.72 7.40
N CYS A 74 0.07 1.89 7.22
CA CYS A 74 0.78 3.16 7.15
C CYS A 74 1.12 3.63 8.57
N THR A 75 0.08 3.92 9.36
CA THR A 75 0.19 4.31 10.78
C THR A 75 -1.18 4.17 11.46
N GLY A 76 -1.20 3.81 12.74
CA GLY A 76 -2.44 3.64 13.49
C GLY A 76 -3.47 2.78 12.75
N ARG A 77 -4.60 3.39 12.38
CA ARG A 77 -5.71 2.76 11.64
C ARG A 77 -5.59 2.88 10.12
N TRP A 78 -4.65 3.67 9.61
CA TRP A 78 -4.49 3.91 8.18
C TRP A 78 -3.73 2.78 7.50
N ARG A 79 -4.28 2.32 6.38
CA ARG A 79 -3.76 1.22 5.57
C ARG A 79 -3.51 1.67 4.14
N LEU A 80 -2.45 1.13 3.55
CA LEU A 80 -2.24 1.13 2.12
C LEU A 80 -2.90 -0.14 1.58
N ILE A 81 -3.86 0.03 0.67
CA ILE A 81 -4.56 -1.04 -0.03
C ILE A 81 -3.90 -1.24 -1.40
N PHE A 82 -3.64 -2.49 -1.75
CA PHE A 82 -3.02 -2.86 -3.01
C PHE A 82 -3.51 -4.22 -3.51
N LYS A 83 -3.21 -4.54 -4.77
CA LYS A 83 -3.34 -5.89 -5.32
C LYS A 83 -1.97 -6.42 -5.67
N SER A 84 -1.75 -7.71 -5.47
CA SER A 84 -0.56 -8.40 -5.95
C SER A 84 -0.88 -9.45 -7.00
N SER A 85 0.01 -9.61 -7.99
CA SER A 85 -0.06 -10.65 -9.00
C SER A 85 1.34 -11.18 -9.32
N THR A 86 1.43 -12.41 -9.83
CA THR A 86 2.71 -13.00 -10.25
C THR A 86 2.96 -12.75 -11.73
N ILE A 87 4.17 -12.33 -12.08
CA ILE A 87 4.58 -12.20 -13.49
C ILE A 87 5.00 -13.56 -14.05
N ASP A 88 4.49 -13.92 -15.22
CA ASP A 88 4.96 -15.02 -16.09
C ASP A 88 5.23 -16.36 -15.37
N SER A 89 4.35 -16.75 -14.45
CA SER A 89 4.49 -17.98 -13.64
C SER A 89 5.78 -18.03 -12.79
N SER A 90 6.48 -16.92 -12.61
CA SER A 90 7.66 -16.86 -11.74
C SER A 90 7.23 -16.99 -10.28
N LEU A 91 7.92 -17.85 -9.52
CA LEU A 91 7.64 -18.08 -8.10
C LEU A 91 8.05 -16.90 -7.20
N ILE A 92 8.71 -15.87 -7.73
CA ILE A 92 9.44 -14.88 -6.91
C ILE A 92 9.14 -13.44 -7.30
N ILE A 93 8.71 -13.11 -8.54
CA ILE A 93 8.46 -11.72 -8.93
C ILE A 93 6.96 -11.41 -8.90
N THR A 94 6.62 -10.51 -7.99
CA THR A 94 5.26 -9.99 -7.77
C THR A 94 5.15 -8.56 -8.32
N ASP A 95 4.12 -8.33 -9.14
CA ASP A 95 3.60 -7.00 -9.48
C ASP A 95 2.68 -6.53 -8.35
N ILE A 96 2.77 -5.26 -7.99
CA ILE A 96 1.89 -4.61 -7.02
C ILE A 96 1.25 -3.38 -7.65
N GLU A 97 -0.07 -3.39 -7.69
CA GLU A 97 -0.89 -2.24 -8.03
C GLU A 97 -1.34 -1.54 -6.74
N LEU A 98 -0.89 -0.30 -6.50
CA LEU A 98 -1.40 0.49 -5.38
C LEU A 98 -2.78 1.05 -5.72
N ILE A 99 -3.72 0.88 -4.80
CA ILE A 99 -5.13 1.22 -5.02
C ILE A 99 -5.48 2.49 -4.25
N GLU A 100 -5.28 2.51 -2.93
CA GLU A 100 -5.63 3.67 -2.11
C GLU A 100 -4.97 3.66 -0.73
N ILE A 101 -5.02 4.83 -0.06
CA ILE A 101 -4.80 4.94 1.38
C ILE A 101 -6.16 5.07 2.05
N SER A 102 -6.53 4.07 2.87
CA SER A 102 -7.83 3.99 3.51
C SER A 102 -7.73 3.93 5.04
N ASN A 103 -8.75 4.42 5.74
CA ASN A 103 -8.85 4.32 7.19
C ASN A 103 -9.64 3.06 7.56
N HIS A 104 -8.97 2.08 8.14
CA HIS A 104 -9.48 0.72 8.36
C HIS A 104 -10.56 0.60 9.46
N TYR A 105 -11.18 1.71 9.89
CA TYR A 105 -12.29 1.75 10.86
C TYR A 105 -13.27 2.91 10.61
N GLY A 106 -13.77 3.06 9.40
CA GLY A 106 -14.98 3.83 9.11
C GLY A 106 -15.46 3.41 7.72
N ASP A 107 -16.55 2.67 7.56
CA ASP A 107 -17.77 2.59 8.37
C ASP A 107 -17.83 1.54 9.49
#